data_AF-A0A6B0YR90-F1
#
_entry.id   AF-A0A6B0YR90-F1
#
_cell.length_a   1.000
_cell.length_b   1.000
_cell.length_c   1.000
_cell.angle_alpha   90.00
_cell.angle_beta   90.00
_cell.angle_gamma   90.00
#
_symmetry.space_group_name_H-M   'P 1'
#
loop_
_entity.id
_entity.type
_entity.pdbx_description
1 polymer ?
#
loop_
_entity_poly.entity_id
_entity_poly.type
_entity_poly.pdbx_seq_one_letter_code
_entity_poly.pdbx_strand_id
1 'polypeptide(L)'
;MKVKKKRLTLDLEPTFQRRLKVVAALKGVTMRHYCFTAIDKELAQDEAQGMASPVSSWSDAERFEELQKKYFGDSVLPGSGAEFIREAREARDAQLEGLG
;
A
#
# COMPACT_ATOMS: atom_id res chain seq x y z
N MET A 1 -4.83 -8.45 24.03
CA MET A 1 -3.74 -7.68 23.38
C MET A 1 -4.38 -6.59 22.51
N LYS A 2 -4.03 -5.31 22.67
CA LYS A 2 -4.60 -4.21 21.86
C LYS A 2 -3.96 -4.22 20.47
N VAL A 3 -4.73 -4.55 19.44
CA VAL A 3 -4.29 -4.49 18.03
C VAL A 3 -3.85 -3.06 17.72
N LYS A 4 -2.55 -2.85 17.43
CA LYS A 4 -2.02 -1.54 17.04
C LYS A 4 -2.55 -1.22 15.64
N LYS A 5 -3.52 -0.31 15.55
CA LYS A 5 -4.07 0.15 14.27
C LYS A 5 -3.01 0.92 13.49
N LYS A 6 -2.55 0.37 12.37
CA LYS A 6 -1.69 1.09 11.41
C LYS A 6 -2.53 2.09 10.63
N ARG A 7 -2.01 3.31 10.40
CA ARG A 7 -2.69 4.34 9.61
C ARG A 7 -2.30 4.18 8.15
N LEU A 8 -3.29 4.15 7.26
CA LEU A 8 -3.08 4.27 5.82
C LEU A 8 -3.16 5.75 5.45
N THR A 9 -2.08 6.29 4.89
CA THR A 9 -2.03 7.63 4.31
C THR A 9 -2.01 7.47 2.79
N LEU A 10 -2.85 8.24 2.10
CA LEU A 10 -2.98 8.20 0.64
C LEU A 10 -2.82 9.62 0.11
N ASP A 11 -1.89 9.81 -0.81
CA ASP A 11 -1.78 11.03 -1.58
C ASP A 11 -2.80 10.96 -2.72
N LEU A 12 -3.74 11.91 -2.74
CA LEU A 12 -4.85 11.93 -3.68
C LEU A 12 -4.78 13.20 -4.52
N GLU A 13 -5.02 13.04 -5.82
CA GLU A 13 -5.23 14.18 -6.71
C GLU A 13 -6.42 15.04 -6.21
N PRO A 14 -6.33 16.39 -6.20
CA PRO A 14 -7.37 17.24 -5.60
C PRO A 14 -8.76 17.08 -6.22
N THR A 15 -8.83 16.69 -7.50
CA THR A 15 -10.09 16.40 -8.20
C THR A 15 -10.71 15.09 -7.71
N PHE A 16 -9.90 14.06 -7.51
CA PHE A 16 -10.32 12.77 -7.00
C PHE A 16 -10.77 12.86 -5.54
N GLN A 17 -10.02 13.59 -4.71
CA GLN A 17 -10.39 13.85 -3.31
C GLN A 17 -11.76 14.54 -3.19
N ARG A 18 -12.04 15.53 -4.04
CA ARG A 18 -13.35 16.20 -4.08
C ARG A 18 -14.48 15.22 -4.44
N ARG A 19 -14.30 14.42 -5.48
CA ARG A 19 -15.29 13.39 -5.87
C ARG A 19 -15.55 12.42 -4.73
N LEU A 20 -14.50 11.92 -4.10
CA LEU A 20 -14.58 10.98 -2.98
C LEU A 20 -15.35 11.58 -1.79
N LYS A 21 -15.08 12.85 -1.45
CA LYS A 21 -15.76 13.57 -0.38
C LYS A 21 -17.25 13.76 -0.66
N VAL A 22 -17.61 14.13 -1.89
CA VAL A 22 -19.01 14.28 -2.31
C VAL A 22 -19.75 12.95 -2.20
N VAL A 23 -19.18 11.86 -2.72
CA VAL A 23 -19.80 10.54 -2.67
C VAL A 23 -19.97 10.04 -1.23
N ALA A 24 -18.96 10.24 -0.37
CA ALA A 24 -19.05 9.89 1.04
C ALA A 24 -20.17 10.68 1.74
N ALA A 25 -20.28 11.99 1.48
CA ALA A 25 -21.33 12.84 2.01
C ALA A 25 -22.73 12.41 1.53
N LEU A 26 -22.90 12.09 0.24
CA LEU A 26 -24.16 11.57 -0.29
C LEU A 26 -24.59 10.26 0.36
N LYS A 27 -23.62 9.44 0.80
CA LYS A 27 -23.85 8.18 1.53
C LYS A 27 -23.97 8.37 3.04
N GLY A 28 -23.88 9.59 3.55
CA GLY A 28 -23.96 9.87 5.00
C GLY A 28 -22.81 9.30 5.82
N VAL A 29 -21.66 9.02 5.20
CA VAL A 29 -20.49 8.40 5.85
C VAL A 29 -19.26 9.27 5.75
N THR A 30 -18.29 9.03 6.62
CA THR A 30 -16.98 9.69 6.51
C THR A 30 -16.21 9.17 5.31
N MET A 31 -15.36 10.01 4.72
CA MET A 31 -14.50 9.64 3.59
C MET A 31 -13.59 8.44 3.91
N ARG A 32 -13.07 8.36 5.14
CA ARG A 32 -12.28 7.20 5.60
C ARG A 32 -13.10 5.92 5.60
N HIS A 33 -14.31 5.96 6.15
CA HIS A 33 -15.19 4.80 6.19
C HIS A 33 -15.57 4.37 4.77
N TYR A 34 -15.89 5.33 3.91
CA TYR A 34 -16.15 5.06 2.50
C TYR A 34 -14.99 4.33 1.81
N CYS A 35 -13.75 4.83 1.95
CA CYS A 35 -12.57 4.16 1.40
C CYS A 35 -12.38 2.75 1.96
N PHE A 36 -12.52 2.59 3.28
CA PHE A 36 -12.35 1.29 3.93
C PHE A 36 -13.35 0.28 3.37
N THR A 37 -14.63 0.64 3.31
CA THR A 37 -15.68 -0.22 2.75
C THR A 37 -15.50 -0.50 1.27
N ALA A 38 -14.98 0.46 0.49
CA ALA A 38 -14.69 0.23 -0.93
C ALA A 38 -13.57 -0.79 -1.12
N ILE A 39 -12.48 -0.67 -0.35
CA ILE A 39 -11.35 -1.61 -0.38
C ILE A 39 -11.80 -3.01 0.05
N ASP A 40 -12.57 -3.10 1.15
CA ASP A 40 -13.07 -4.38 1.67
C ASP A 40 -13.95 -5.12 0.64
N LYS A 41 -14.78 -4.38 -0.09
CA LYS A 41 -15.61 -4.94 -1.17
C LYS A 41 -14.79 -5.41 -2.36
N GLU A 42 -13.79 -4.64 -2.77
CA GLU A 42 -12.91 -5.03 -3.88
C GLU A 42 -12.14 -6.31 -3.52
N LEU A 43 -11.58 -6.39 -2.31
CA LEU A 43 -10.88 -7.58 -1.82
C LEU A 43 -11.80 -8.80 -1.79
N ALA A 44 -13.01 -8.66 -1.24
CA ALA A 44 -13.99 -9.75 -1.23
C ALA A 44 -14.40 -10.19 -2.65
N GLN A 45 -14.44 -9.27 -3.61
CA GLN A 45 -14.72 -9.56 -5.01
C GLN A 45 -13.55 -10.31 -5.68
N ASP A 46 -12.32 -9.88 -5.44
CA ASP A 46 -11.11 -10.55 -5.94
C ASP A 46 -10.97 -11.97 -5.38
N GLU A 47 -11.32 -12.17 -4.11
CA GLU A 47 -11.44 -13.48 -3.47
C GLU A 47 -12.50 -14.34 -4.15
N ALA A 48 -13.70 -13.79 -4.37
CA ALA A 48 -14.80 -14.52 -5.00
C ALA A 48 -14.54 -14.87 -6.48
N GLN A 49 -13.78 -14.04 -7.20
CA GLN A 49 -13.41 -14.25 -8.60
C GLN A 49 -12.21 -15.20 -8.78
N GLY A 50 -11.64 -15.71 -7.68
CA GLY A 50 -10.46 -16.57 -7.74
C GLY A 50 -9.20 -15.84 -8.24
N MET A 51 -9.22 -14.51 -8.33
CA MET A 51 -8.01 -13.70 -8.52
C MET A 51 -7.13 -13.73 -7.27
N ALA A 52 -7.70 -14.11 -6.12
CA ALA A 52 -6.95 -14.65 -5.00
C ALA A 52 -6.40 -16.06 -5.33
N SER A 53 -5.32 -16.15 -6.10
CA SER A 53 -4.53 -17.38 -6.32
C SER A 53 -3.04 -17.07 -6.21
N PRO A 54 -2.18 -17.91 -5.60
CA PRO A 54 -2.27 -18.61 -4.32
C PRO A 54 -1.69 -17.78 -3.16
N VAL A 55 -1.67 -16.44 -3.25
CA VAL A 55 -1.13 -15.56 -2.17
C VAL A 55 -2.12 -15.41 -0.99
N SER A 56 -3.25 -16.12 -1.04
CA SER A 56 -4.35 -16.08 -0.07
C SER A 56 -4.24 -17.14 1.03
N SER A 57 -3.13 -17.85 1.13
CA SER A 57 -2.77 -18.41 2.43
C SER A 57 -2.04 -17.34 3.20
N TRP A 58 -2.41 -17.15 4.46
CA TRP A 58 -1.60 -16.43 5.45
C TRP A 58 -0.12 -16.85 5.42
N SER A 59 0.19 -18.05 4.89
CA SER A 59 1.54 -18.55 4.61
C SER A 59 2.36 -17.70 3.65
N ASP A 60 1.76 -16.97 2.71
CA ASP A 60 2.52 -16.13 1.76
C ASP A 60 2.85 -14.75 2.34
N ALA A 61 2.00 -14.23 3.23
CA ALA A 61 2.33 -13.10 4.09
C ALA A 61 3.43 -13.49 5.11
N GLU A 62 3.32 -14.67 5.71
CA GLU A 62 4.36 -15.23 6.59
C GLU A 62 5.67 -15.47 5.82
N ARG A 63 5.61 -16.00 4.60
CA ARG A 63 6.80 -16.11 3.73
C ARG A 63 7.37 -14.74 3.35
N PHE A 64 6.53 -13.73 3.14
CA PHE A 64 7.00 -12.38 2.88
C PHE A 64 7.70 -11.79 4.10
N GLU A 65 7.17 -12.00 5.31
CA GLU A 65 7.82 -11.61 6.56
C GLU A 65 9.13 -12.40 6.79
N GLU A 66 9.15 -13.70 6.48
CA GLU A 66 10.36 -14.53 6.54
C GLU A 66 11.42 -14.07 5.52
N LEU A 67 11.02 -13.74 4.30
CA LEU A 67 11.91 -13.20 3.27
C LEU A 67 12.41 -11.81 3.68
N GLN A 68 11.55 -10.95 4.21
CA GLN A 68 11.94 -9.66 4.74
C GLN A 68 12.97 -9.83 5.86
N LYS A 69 12.74 -10.74 6.80
CA LYS A 69 13.68 -11.04 7.89
C LYS A 69 14.97 -11.71 7.40
N LYS A 70 14.90 -12.53 6.34
CA LYS A 70 16.08 -13.19 5.75
C LYS A 70 17.01 -12.19 5.06
N TYR A 71 16.45 -11.23 4.33
CA TYR A 71 17.23 -10.25 3.56
C TYR A 71 17.56 -8.99 4.35
N PHE A 72 16.71 -8.57 5.27
CA PHE A 72 16.85 -7.32 6.03
C PHE A 72 17.00 -7.54 7.55
N GLY A 73 17.01 -8.78 8.04
CA GLY A 73 17.15 -9.07 9.47
C GLY A 73 16.02 -8.46 10.32
N ASP A 74 16.34 -8.04 11.54
CA ASP A 74 15.47 -7.21 12.38
C ASP A 74 15.65 -5.70 12.10
N SER A 75 16.39 -5.34 11.05
CA SER A 75 16.63 -3.95 10.72
C SER A 75 15.41 -3.35 10.02
N VAL A 76 14.75 -2.42 10.70
CA VAL A 76 13.84 -1.50 10.03
C VAL A 76 14.73 -0.62 9.17
N LEU A 77 14.73 -0.86 7.86
CA LEU A 77 15.40 0.01 6.91
C LEU A 77 15.09 1.47 7.28
N PRO A 78 16.10 2.29 7.64
CA PRO A 78 15.87 3.66 8.03
C PRO A 78 15.46 4.44 6.79
N GLY A 79 14.15 4.64 6.61
CA GLY A 79 13.58 5.30 5.44
C GLY A 79 12.22 4.68 5.08
N SER A 80 11.29 5.48 4.58
CA SER A 80 10.07 4.92 4.00
C SER A 80 10.44 4.16 2.71
N GLY A 81 9.71 3.11 2.33
CA GLY A 81 9.94 2.41 1.06
C GLY A 81 9.95 3.36 -0.16
N ALA A 82 9.27 4.50 -0.06
CA ALA A 82 9.30 5.54 -1.07
C ALA A 82 10.65 6.28 -1.15
N GLU A 83 11.37 6.45 -0.04
CA GLU A 83 12.71 7.05 -0.02
C GLU A 83 13.73 6.16 -0.75
N PHE A 84 13.67 4.84 -0.53
CA PHE A 84 14.56 3.90 -1.23
C PHE A 84 14.28 3.84 -2.73
N ILE A 85 13.00 3.92 -3.12
CA ILE A 85 12.63 3.96 -4.55
C ILE A 85 13.07 5.29 -5.18
N ARG A 86 12.99 6.40 -4.44
CA ARG A 86 13.48 7.71 -4.88
C ARG A 86 15.00 7.70 -5.07
N GLU A 87 15.74 7.23 -4.08
CA GLU A 87 17.21 7.14 -4.10
C GLU A 87 17.71 6.22 -5.23
N ALA A 88 17.05 5.07 -5.45
CA ALA A 88 17.39 4.17 -6.55
C ALA A 88 17.15 4.79 -7.93
N ARG A 89 16.13 5.66 -8.08
CA ARG A 89 15.88 6.38 -9.33
C ARG A 89 16.93 7.47 -9.55
N GLU A 90 17.24 8.24 -8.53
CA GLU A 90 18.26 9.30 -8.58
C GLU A 90 19.65 8.73 -8.92
N ALA A 91 20.02 7.57 -8.34
CA ALA A 91 21.29 6.90 -8.64
C ALA A 91 21.39 6.42 -10.10
N ARG A 92 20.28 5.91 -10.67
CA ARG A 92 20.23 5.47 -12.06
C ARG A 92 20.28 6.67 -13.02
N ASP A 93 19.58 7.74 -12.71
CA ASP A 93 19.54 8.93 -13.56
C ASP A 93 20.93 9.63 -13.56
N ALA A 94 21.63 9.67 -12.42
CA ALA A 94 23.02 10.13 -12.35
C ALA A 94 24.01 9.26 -13.13
N GLN A 95 23.79 7.94 -13.21
CA GLN A 95 24.59 7.05 -14.06
C GLN A 95 24.37 7.31 -15.55
N LEU A 96 23.17 7.72 -15.95
CA LEU A 96 22.84 8.06 -17.34
C LEU A 96 23.40 9.43 -17.74
N GLU A 97 23.43 10.39 -16.81
CA GLU A 97 24.04 11.71 -17.05
C GLU A 97 25.58 11.68 -17.06
N GLY A 98 26.20 10.71 -16.38
CA GLY A 98 27.66 10.52 -16.41
C GLY A 98 28.21 9.77 -17.63
N LEU A 99 27.33 9.30 -18.53
CA LEU A 99 27.68 8.55 -19.76
C LEU A 99 27.49 9.37 -21.05
N GLY A 100 27.10 10.64 -20.96
CA GLY A 100 26.98 11.59 -22.08
C GLY A 100 28.11 12.60 -22.10
#